data_AF-A0A961AXP6-F1
#
_entry.id   AF-A0A961AXP6-F1
#
_cell.length_a   1.000
_cell.length_b   1.000
_cell.length_c   1.000
_cell.angle_alpha   90.00
_cell.angle_beta   90.00
_cell.angle_gamma   90.00
#
_symmetry.space_group_name_H-M   'P 1'
#
loop_
_entity.id
_entity.type
_entity.pdbx_description
1 polymer ?
#
loop_
_entity_poly.entity_id
_entity_poly.type
_entity_poly.pdbx_seq_one_letter_code
_entity_poly.pdbx_strand_id
1 'polypeptide(L)'
;MSQELNFKQELVGCFGYPVAENPTQAMIEPAFRALGLDWRYLTLEVKPGNLPAAVAGARAFGFQGFNCTIPHKVAVIEHLDGLGESAALMGAVNCVVNREGKLIGENTDGKGFVSSFRELADPKGQSMLLLGAGGAARAIGVEMALAGVRRITVANRSEERGRELETLLRGPVNEAIGGGLEVEFQPWTSDLAVPDGTGIVVNATSIGLFPDVDARVALDVETLTSDMVVADVIPNPPKTRLVLDATERSCQVIDGLGM
;
A
#
# COMPACT_ATOMS: atom_id res chain seq x y z
N MET A 1 6.71 19.92 39.42
CA MET A 1 6.57 20.81 38.25
C MET A 1 5.09 20.89 37.93
N SER A 2 4.49 22.08 37.98
CA SER A 2 3.10 22.26 37.53
C SER A 2 3.04 21.93 36.04
N GLN A 3 2.17 21.00 35.63
CA GLN A 3 1.88 20.81 34.21
C GLN A 3 1.37 22.13 33.65
N GLU A 4 1.95 22.56 32.53
CA GLU A 4 1.45 23.70 31.78
C GLU A 4 0.02 23.38 31.33
N LEU A 5 -0.92 24.30 31.60
CA LEU A 5 -2.31 24.14 31.18
C LEU A 5 -2.38 24.28 29.66
N ASN A 6 -2.53 23.15 28.98
CA ASN A 6 -2.70 23.09 27.53
C ASN A 6 -4.06 22.47 27.20
N PHE A 7 -4.94 23.26 26.59
CA PHE A 7 -6.26 22.82 26.11
C PHE A 7 -6.29 22.59 24.59
N LYS A 8 -5.16 22.80 23.91
CA LYS A 8 -5.03 22.61 22.47
C LYS A 8 -4.60 21.18 22.20
N GLN A 9 -5.47 20.43 21.53
CA GLN A 9 -5.19 19.10 21.01
C GLN A 9 -4.54 19.19 19.62
N GLU A 10 -3.65 18.27 19.31
CA GLU A 10 -3.11 18.17 17.95
C GLU A 10 -4.09 17.45 17.03
N LEU A 11 -4.16 17.89 15.77
CA LEU A 11 -5.13 17.39 14.80
C LEU A 11 -4.43 16.62 13.68
N VAL A 12 -4.97 15.44 13.40
CA VAL A 12 -4.79 14.72 12.14
C VAL A 12 -6.15 14.32 11.57
N GLY A 13 -6.20 13.83 10.34
CA GLY A 13 -7.47 13.36 9.79
C GLY A 13 -7.35 12.49 8.55
N CYS A 14 -8.49 12.21 7.92
CA CYS A 14 -8.60 11.52 6.64
C CYS A 14 -9.44 12.37 5.69
N PHE A 15 -8.93 12.67 4.50
CA PHE A 15 -9.66 13.33 3.42
C PHE A 15 -10.02 12.31 2.34
N GLY A 16 -11.31 12.20 2.02
CA GLY A 16 -11.81 11.36 0.92
C GLY A 16 -13.30 11.57 0.68
N TYR A 17 -13.85 10.86 -0.30
CA TYR A 17 -15.30 10.87 -0.55
C TYR A 17 -15.74 9.65 -1.39
N PRO A 18 -16.61 8.77 -0.87
CA PRO A 18 -17.09 8.70 0.52
C PRO A 18 -16.00 8.18 1.47
N VAL A 19 -16.10 8.51 2.77
CA VAL A 19 -15.14 8.04 3.81
C VAL A 19 -15.80 7.64 5.13
N ALA A 20 -17.13 7.66 5.23
CA ALA A 20 -17.85 7.33 6.46
C ALA A 20 -17.56 5.91 6.98
N GLU A 21 -17.26 4.96 6.08
CA GLU A 21 -16.94 3.57 6.42
C GLU A 21 -15.43 3.32 6.65
N ASN A 22 -14.61 4.37 6.65
CA ASN A 22 -13.17 4.23 6.86
C ASN A 22 -12.86 3.97 8.36
N PRO A 23 -12.22 2.84 8.71
CA PRO A 23 -12.01 2.46 10.11
C PRO A 23 -10.79 3.12 10.77
N THR A 24 -9.99 3.92 10.04
CA THR A 24 -8.69 4.41 10.53
C THR A 24 -8.81 5.20 11.83
N GLN A 25 -9.87 6.01 12.00
CA GLN A 25 -10.09 6.72 13.26
C GLN A 25 -10.24 5.77 14.45
N ALA A 26 -10.97 4.66 14.27
CA ALA A 26 -11.18 3.65 15.32
C ALA A 26 -9.90 2.90 15.69
N MET A 27 -8.90 2.87 14.80
CA MET A 27 -7.57 2.29 15.05
C MET A 27 -6.60 3.28 15.68
N ILE A 28 -6.54 4.52 15.16
CA ILE A 28 -5.52 5.51 15.53
C ILE A 28 -5.82 6.17 16.88
N GLU A 29 -7.08 6.47 17.21
CA GLU A 29 -7.39 7.10 18.50
C GLU A 29 -7.05 6.23 19.72
N PRO A 30 -7.29 4.90 19.73
CA PRO A 30 -6.76 4.01 20.76
C PRO A 30 -5.23 4.08 20.88
N ALA A 31 -4.50 4.15 19.75
CA ALA A 31 -3.05 4.28 19.77
C ALA A 31 -2.59 5.60 20.40
N PHE A 32 -3.26 6.73 20.11
CA PHE A 32 -3.00 8.00 20.78
C PHE A 32 -3.19 7.90 22.29
N ARG A 33 -4.30 7.30 22.75
CA ARG A 33 -4.56 7.09 24.18
C ARG A 33 -3.51 6.21 24.84
N ALA A 34 -3.12 5.11 24.21
CA ALA A 34 -2.10 4.19 24.71
C ALA A 34 -0.72 4.86 24.86
N LEU A 35 -0.40 5.82 23.99
CA LEU A 35 0.85 6.58 24.01
C LEU A 35 0.77 7.87 24.85
N GLY A 36 -0.38 8.19 25.46
CA GLY A 36 -0.57 9.42 26.22
C GLY A 36 -0.54 10.69 25.37
N LEU A 37 -0.85 10.58 24.06
CA LEU A 37 -0.88 11.69 23.11
C LEU A 37 -2.25 12.37 23.13
N ASP A 38 -2.28 13.66 23.45
CA ASP A 38 -3.51 14.48 23.41
C ASP A 38 -3.85 14.94 21.98
N TRP A 39 -4.22 13.97 21.16
CA TRP A 39 -4.45 14.12 19.71
C TRP A 39 -5.88 13.74 19.34
N ARG A 40 -6.35 14.25 18.21
CA ARG A 40 -7.62 13.87 17.58
C ARG A 40 -7.42 13.47 16.14
N TYR A 41 -8.14 12.44 15.72
CA TYR A 41 -8.21 12.00 14.34
C TYR A 41 -9.59 12.31 13.79
N LEU A 42 -9.67 13.08 12.70
CA LEU A 42 -10.94 13.49 12.10
C LEU A 42 -11.15 12.82 10.74
N THR A 43 -12.19 12.01 10.60
CA THR A 43 -12.64 11.50 9.29
C THR A 43 -13.52 12.54 8.60
N LEU A 44 -13.06 13.09 7.47
CA LEU A 44 -13.64 14.28 6.85
C LEU A 44 -13.99 14.02 5.38
N GLU A 45 -15.27 14.17 5.06
CA GLU A 45 -15.76 14.10 3.68
C GLU A 45 -15.35 15.35 2.90
N VAL A 46 -14.41 15.16 1.96
CA VAL A 46 -13.91 16.20 1.08
C VAL A 46 -14.28 15.82 -0.35
N LYS A 47 -15.20 16.56 -0.97
CA LYS A 47 -15.51 16.35 -2.39
C LYS A 47 -14.34 16.78 -3.28
N PRO A 48 -14.15 16.21 -4.49
CA PRO A 48 -13.04 16.57 -5.40
C PRO A 48 -12.81 18.07 -5.58
N GLY A 49 -13.88 18.84 -5.83
CA GLY A 49 -13.78 20.29 -6.02
C GLY A 49 -13.38 21.09 -4.76
N ASN A 50 -13.43 20.47 -3.58
CA ASN A 50 -13.10 21.11 -2.30
C ASN A 50 -11.70 20.75 -1.80
N LEU A 51 -10.97 19.84 -2.48
CA LEU A 51 -9.65 19.40 -2.04
C LEU A 51 -8.65 20.56 -1.85
N PRO A 52 -8.54 21.54 -2.77
CA PRO A 52 -7.60 22.67 -2.57
C PRO A 52 -7.92 23.46 -1.30
N ALA A 53 -9.21 23.73 -1.06
CA ALA A 53 -9.66 24.46 0.12
C ALA A 53 -9.47 23.65 1.41
N ALA A 54 -9.67 22.32 1.36
CA ALA A 54 -9.43 21.44 2.50
C ALA A 54 -7.96 21.40 2.90
N VAL A 55 -7.04 21.29 1.93
CA VAL A 55 -5.59 21.31 2.20
C VAL A 55 -5.15 22.69 2.74
N ALA A 56 -5.66 23.78 2.17
CA ALA A 56 -5.40 25.13 2.69
C ALA A 56 -5.93 25.31 4.12
N GLY A 57 -7.12 24.79 4.41
CA GLY A 57 -7.70 24.77 5.76
C GLY A 57 -6.88 23.94 6.74
N ALA A 58 -6.40 22.77 6.33
CA ALA A 58 -5.52 21.92 7.14
C ALA A 58 -4.26 22.67 7.58
N ARG A 59 -3.64 23.44 6.66
CA ARG A 59 -2.52 24.32 6.99
C ARG A 59 -2.91 25.42 7.98
N ALA A 60 -4.01 26.11 7.73
CA ALA A 60 -4.47 27.22 8.56
C ALA A 60 -4.87 26.79 9.98
N PHE A 61 -5.46 25.60 10.13
CA PHE A 61 -5.83 25.02 11.42
C PHE A 61 -4.68 24.31 12.14
N GLY A 62 -3.51 24.20 11.50
CA GLY A 62 -2.33 23.59 12.11
C GLY A 62 -2.42 22.07 12.22
N PHE A 63 -3.00 21.39 11.23
CA PHE A 63 -2.96 19.92 11.17
C PHE A 63 -1.51 19.43 11.13
N GLN A 64 -1.23 18.37 11.89
CA GLN A 64 0.06 17.66 11.88
C GLN A 64 0.19 16.72 10.68
N GLY A 65 -0.92 16.44 10.01
CA GLY A 65 -0.96 15.59 8.82
C GLY A 65 -2.37 15.09 8.56
N PHE A 66 -2.55 14.38 7.46
CA PHE A 66 -3.80 13.71 7.14
C PHE A 66 -3.57 12.56 6.16
N ASN A 67 -4.39 11.51 6.27
CA ASN A 67 -4.50 10.52 5.23
C ASN A 67 -5.31 11.04 4.04
N CYS A 68 -5.00 10.54 2.85
CA CYS A 68 -5.79 10.73 1.65
C CYS A 68 -6.24 9.37 1.13
N THR A 69 -7.53 9.27 0.80
CA THR A 69 -8.07 8.10 0.12
C THR A 69 -8.82 8.53 -1.15
N ILE A 70 -9.47 7.59 -1.80
CA ILE A 70 -10.24 7.84 -3.03
C ILE A 70 -11.17 9.04 -2.82
N PRO A 71 -11.23 9.99 -3.77
CA PRO A 71 -10.52 10.05 -5.05
C PRO A 71 -9.23 10.90 -5.05
N HIS A 72 -8.69 11.27 -3.89
CA HIS A 72 -7.70 12.36 -3.77
C HIS A 72 -6.24 11.94 -3.85
N LYS A 73 -5.92 10.64 -3.85
CA LYS A 73 -4.53 10.16 -3.74
C LYS A 73 -3.56 10.76 -4.78
N VAL A 74 -4.05 11.08 -5.97
CA VAL A 74 -3.25 11.72 -7.03
C VAL A 74 -3.40 13.25 -6.99
N ALA A 75 -4.63 13.75 -6.95
CA ALA A 75 -4.92 15.19 -7.02
C ALA A 75 -4.32 16.00 -5.86
N VAL A 76 -4.12 15.38 -4.69
CA VAL A 76 -3.54 16.07 -3.54
C VAL A 76 -2.11 16.56 -3.81
N ILE A 77 -1.36 15.89 -4.69
CA ILE A 77 0.06 16.17 -4.96
C ILE A 77 0.29 17.63 -5.36
N GLU A 78 -0.62 18.22 -6.14
CA GLU A 78 -0.55 19.62 -6.61
C GLU A 78 -0.68 20.65 -5.47
N HIS A 79 -1.06 20.21 -4.26
CA HIS A 79 -1.28 21.06 -3.09
C HIS A 79 -0.24 20.87 -1.98
N LEU A 80 0.76 20.02 -2.22
CA LEU A 80 1.82 19.68 -1.26
C LEU A 80 3.11 20.44 -1.58
N ASP A 81 3.99 20.56 -0.58
CA ASP A 81 5.29 21.23 -0.73
C ASP A 81 6.37 20.30 -1.27
N GLY A 82 6.11 18.99 -1.25
CA GLY A 82 7.03 17.97 -1.72
C GLY A 82 6.49 16.58 -1.48
N LEU A 83 7.24 15.59 -1.97
CA LEU A 83 6.93 14.18 -1.85
C LEU A 83 8.12 13.43 -1.28
N GLY A 84 7.85 12.37 -0.50
CA GLY A 84 8.82 11.33 -0.24
C GLY A 84 9.14 10.56 -1.52
N GLU A 85 10.31 9.92 -1.56
CA GLU A 85 10.85 9.24 -2.74
C GLU A 85 9.85 8.26 -3.37
N SER A 86 9.31 7.37 -2.55
CA SER A 86 8.34 6.37 -2.99
C SER A 86 7.02 6.98 -3.46
N ALA A 87 6.51 8.02 -2.80
CA ALA A 87 5.31 8.74 -3.26
C ALA A 87 5.53 9.43 -4.61
N ALA A 88 6.74 9.97 -4.84
CA ALA A 88 7.13 10.57 -6.12
C ALA A 88 7.18 9.53 -7.24
N LEU A 89 7.76 8.35 -6.97
CA LEU A 89 7.81 7.23 -7.94
C LEU A 89 6.41 6.66 -8.22
N MET A 90 5.58 6.49 -7.19
CA MET A 90 4.22 5.95 -7.34
C MET A 90 3.27 6.92 -8.05
N GLY A 91 3.49 8.24 -7.91
CA GLY A 91 2.55 9.26 -8.37
C GLY A 91 1.25 9.30 -7.55
N ALA A 92 1.29 8.83 -6.30
CA ALA A 92 0.13 8.77 -5.41
C ALA A 92 0.53 8.90 -3.93
N VAL A 93 -0.26 9.65 -3.18
CA VAL A 93 -0.09 9.95 -1.75
C VAL A 93 -1.28 9.43 -0.97
N ASN A 94 -1.04 8.63 0.07
CA ASN A 94 -2.07 8.20 1.03
C ASN A 94 -1.90 8.84 2.41
N CYS A 95 -0.77 9.50 2.67
CA CYS A 95 -0.40 10.06 3.96
C CYS A 95 0.36 11.36 3.74
N VAL A 96 -0.15 12.46 4.28
CA VAL A 96 0.49 13.76 4.26
C VAL A 96 0.97 14.08 5.66
N VAL A 97 2.23 14.46 5.79
CA VAL A 97 2.85 14.78 7.08
C VAL A 97 3.30 16.24 7.07
N ASN A 98 2.97 16.97 8.12
CA ASN A 98 3.50 18.31 8.33
C ASN A 98 4.92 18.22 8.93
N ARG A 99 5.92 18.62 8.14
CA ARG A 99 7.32 18.73 8.56
C ARG A 99 7.70 20.21 8.56
N GLU A 100 7.75 20.81 9.75
CA GLU A 100 8.15 22.21 9.94
C GLU A 100 7.34 23.21 9.09
N GLY A 101 6.02 23.00 9.01
CA GLY A 101 5.11 23.85 8.24
C GLY A 101 4.96 23.45 6.77
N LYS A 102 5.74 22.47 6.29
CA LYS A 102 5.64 21.92 4.94
C LYS A 102 4.85 20.62 4.95
N LEU A 103 3.83 20.53 4.10
CA LEU A 103 3.09 19.30 3.89
C LEU A 103 3.82 18.43 2.88
N ILE A 104 4.36 17.30 3.35
CA ILE A 104 5.09 16.32 2.55
C ILE A 104 4.21 15.10 2.33
N GLY A 105 4.02 14.72 1.07
CA GLY A 105 3.25 13.54 0.69
C GLY A 105 4.08 12.27 0.78
N GLU A 106 3.54 11.27 1.43
CA GLU A 106 4.10 9.93 1.60
C GLU A 106 3.10 8.89 1.10
N ASN A 107 3.62 7.71 0.76
CA ASN A 107 2.81 6.54 0.51
C ASN A 107 3.21 5.45 1.51
N THR A 108 2.28 5.09 2.40
CA THR A 108 2.52 4.08 3.43
C THR A 108 1.91 2.73 3.07
N ASP A 109 1.09 2.61 2.02
CA ASP A 109 0.45 1.34 1.64
C ASP A 109 1.54 0.30 1.30
N GLY A 110 2.54 0.66 0.49
CA GLY A 110 3.64 -0.26 0.17
C GLY A 110 4.66 -0.41 1.31
N LYS A 111 4.88 0.62 2.13
CA LYS A 111 5.78 0.56 3.30
C LYS A 111 5.25 -0.39 4.38
N GLY A 112 3.92 -0.38 4.60
CA GLY A 112 3.24 -1.30 5.50
C GLY A 112 3.48 -2.75 5.07
N PHE A 113 3.27 -3.03 3.78
CA PHE A 113 3.56 -4.35 3.20
C PHE A 113 5.01 -4.79 3.43
N VAL A 114 6.00 -3.95 3.10
CA VAL A 114 7.42 -4.29 3.28
C VAL A 114 7.75 -4.51 4.76
N SER A 115 7.15 -3.75 5.66
CA SER A 115 7.33 -3.94 7.11
C SER A 115 6.87 -5.33 7.54
N SER A 116 5.66 -5.71 7.16
CA SER A 116 5.07 -7.02 7.50
C SER A 116 5.81 -8.17 6.83
N PHE A 117 6.29 -7.96 5.60
CA PHE A 117 7.15 -8.94 4.92
C PHE A 117 8.48 -9.17 5.66
N ARG A 118 9.11 -8.11 6.17
CA ARG A 118 10.38 -8.18 6.91
C ARG A 118 10.29 -8.91 8.25
N GLU A 119 9.10 -9.10 8.80
CA GLU A 119 8.90 -9.96 9.97
C GLU A 119 9.07 -11.45 9.63
N LEU A 120 8.92 -11.82 8.35
CA LEU A 120 9.01 -13.20 7.87
C LEU A 120 10.31 -13.47 7.10
N ALA A 121 10.73 -12.56 6.22
CA ALA A 121 11.88 -12.75 5.33
C ALA A 121 12.54 -11.43 4.88
N ASP A 122 13.79 -11.49 4.42
CA ASP A 122 14.46 -10.35 3.77
C ASP A 122 14.14 -10.33 2.25
N PRO A 123 13.49 -9.28 1.71
CA PRO A 123 13.16 -9.22 0.28
C PRO A 123 14.39 -9.10 -0.62
N LYS A 124 15.56 -8.73 -0.07
CA LYS A 124 16.77 -8.45 -0.83
C LYS A 124 17.23 -9.66 -1.65
N GLY A 125 17.40 -9.46 -2.95
CA GLY A 125 17.89 -10.48 -3.88
C GLY A 125 16.85 -11.50 -4.32
N GLN A 126 15.63 -11.49 -3.75
CA GLN A 126 14.58 -12.43 -4.10
C GLN A 126 13.90 -12.10 -5.43
N SER A 127 13.10 -13.05 -5.93
CA SER A 127 12.19 -12.86 -7.06
C SER A 127 10.74 -12.88 -6.59
N MET A 128 9.91 -12.00 -7.14
CA MET A 128 8.52 -11.82 -6.77
C MET A 128 7.58 -12.00 -7.97
N LEU A 129 6.52 -12.78 -7.79
CA LEU A 129 5.33 -12.79 -8.64
C LEU A 129 4.29 -11.84 -8.05
N LEU A 130 3.95 -10.79 -8.80
CA LEU A 130 2.97 -9.79 -8.42
C LEU A 130 1.71 -9.92 -9.28
N LEU A 131 0.63 -10.40 -8.67
CA LEU A 131 -0.66 -10.57 -9.33
C LEU A 131 -1.47 -9.26 -9.23
N GLY A 132 -1.73 -8.63 -10.36
CA GLY A 132 -2.45 -7.37 -10.48
C GLY A 132 -1.55 -6.20 -10.91
N ALA A 133 -2.19 -5.15 -11.40
CA ALA A 133 -1.53 -3.90 -11.81
C ALA A 133 -2.28 -2.65 -11.31
N GLY A 134 -3.02 -2.78 -10.19
CA GLY A 134 -3.76 -1.69 -9.56
C GLY A 134 -2.90 -0.82 -8.63
N GLY A 135 -3.54 0.03 -7.84
CA GLY A 135 -2.86 0.90 -6.88
C GLY A 135 -2.03 0.14 -5.82
N ALA A 136 -2.58 -0.94 -5.26
CA ALA A 136 -1.87 -1.81 -4.33
C ALA A 136 -0.66 -2.48 -4.99
N ALA A 137 -0.83 -3.05 -6.19
CA ALA A 137 0.25 -3.67 -6.95
C ALA A 137 1.37 -2.66 -7.26
N ARG A 138 1.01 -1.45 -7.68
CA ARG A 138 1.97 -0.36 -7.91
C ARG A 138 2.74 -0.02 -6.63
N ALA A 139 2.04 0.13 -5.50
CA ALA A 139 2.67 0.48 -4.23
C ALA A 139 3.62 -0.61 -3.74
N ILE A 140 3.19 -1.86 -3.77
CA ILE A 140 4.00 -3.02 -3.38
C ILE A 140 5.18 -3.21 -4.32
N GLY A 141 4.96 -3.14 -5.65
CA GLY A 141 6.04 -3.30 -6.63
C GLY A 141 7.15 -2.27 -6.46
N VAL A 142 6.80 -0.99 -6.25
CA VAL A 142 7.77 0.10 -6.02
C VAL A 142 8.53 -0.13 -4.71
N GLU A 143 7.84 -0.40 -3.60
CA GLU A 143 8.48 -0.55 -2.30
C GLU A 143 9.31 -1.83 -2.18
N MET A 144 8.89 -2.92 -2.82
CA MET A 144 9.67 -4.16 -2.87
C MET A 144 10.93 -4.00 -3.73
N ALA A 145 10.86 -3.23 -4.82
CA ALA A 145 12.05 -2.86 -5.60
C ALA A 145 13.01 -1.99 -4.77
N LEU A 146 12.52 -0.95 -4.07
CA LEU A 146 13.32 -0.13 -3.14
C LEU A 146 13.91 -0.97 -1.99
N ALA A 147 13.20 -2.01 -1.55
CA ALA A 147 13.66 -2.94 -0.53
C ALA A 147 14.69 -3.97 -1.04
N GLY A 148 14.95 -4.01 -2.35
CA GLY A 148 16.04 -4.79 -2.95
C GLY A 148 15.63 -6.10 -3.63
N VAL A 149 14.35 -6.31 -3.94
CA VAL A 149 13.92 -7.42 -4.82
C VAL A 149 14.66 -7.32 -6.16
N ARG A 150 15.16 -8.45 -6.66
CA ARG A 150 15.97 -8.51 -7.88
C ARG A 150 15.14 -8.72 -9.14
N ARG A 151 14.04 -9.46 -9.01
CA ARG A 151 13.15 -9.78 -10.14
C ARG A 151 11.68 -9.62 -9.76
N ILE A 152 10.90 -8.98 -10.63
CA ILE A 152 9.43 -8.86 -10.48
C ILE A 152 8.73 -9.33 -11.76
N THR A 153 7.96 -10.42 -11.65
CA THR A 153 7.02 -10.84 -12.70
C THR A 153 5.66 -10.22 -12.39
N VAL A 154 5.21 -9.29 -13.23
CA VAL A 154 3.90 -8.65 -13.13
C VAL A 154 2.90 -9.44 -13.96
N ALA A 155 1.92 -10.07 -13.30
CA ALA A 155 0.86 -10.82 -13.96
C ALA A 155 -0.46 -10.05 -13.89
N ASN A 156 -1.05 -9.71 -15.03
CA ASN A 156 -2.32 -8.98 -15.07
C ASN A 156 -3.15 -9.34 -16.30
N ARG A 157 -4.48 -9.30 -16.16
CA ARG A 157 -5.42 -9.60 -17.26
C ARG A 157 -5.41 -8.53 -18.36
N SER A 158 -5.35 -7.26 -17.96
CA SER A 158 -5.23 -6.14 -18.90
C SER A 158 -3.75 -5.95 -19.22
N GLU A 159 -3.40 -6.19 -20.48
CA GLU A 159 -2.03 -6.00 -20.96
C GLU A 159 -1.57 -4.55 -20.81
N GLU A 160 -2.42 -3.58 -21.19
CA GLU A 160 -2.16 -2.15 -21.05
C GLU A 160 -1.72 -1.79 -19.61
N ARG A 161 -2.55 -2.10 -18.61
CA ARG A 161 -2.24 -1.79 -17.20
C ARG A 161 -1.01 -2.54 -16.70
N GLY A 162 -0.84 -3.79 -17.12
CA GLY A 162 0.33 -4.60 -16.76
C GLY A 162 1.63 -3.99 -17.28
N ARG A 163 1.63 -3.56 -18.56
CA ARG A 163 2.78 -2.90 -19.20
C ARG A 163 3.05 -1.50 -18.65
N GLU A 164 2.03 -0.76 -18.23
CA GLU A 164 2.23 0.51 -17.52
C GLU A 164 3.01 0.31 -16.22
N LEU A 165 2.63 -0.70 -15.42
CA LEU A 165 3.36 -1.03 -14.20
C LEU A 165 4.77 -1.55 -14.50
N GLU A 166 4.91 -2.43 -15.49
CA GLU A 166 6.23 -2.90 -15.95
C GLU A 166 7.13 -1.72 -16.34
N THR A 167 6.61 -0.76 -17.12
CA THR A 167 7.36 0.43 -17.57
C THR A 167 7.80 1.28 -16.40
N LEU A 168 6.92 1.51 -15.42
CA LEU A 168 7.26 2.23 -14.19
C LEU A 168 8.42 1.54 -13.45
N LEU A 169 8.32 0.22 -13.28
CA LEU A 169 9.31 -0.55 -12.53
C LEU A 169 10.65 -0.61 -13.27
N ARG A 170 10.64 -0.85 -14.59
CA ARG A 170 11.86 -0.95 -15.41
C ARG A 170 12.57 0.39 -15.64
N GLY A 171 11.84 1.49 -15.64
CA GLY A 171 12.36 2.84 -15.88
C GLY A 171 12.61 3.57 -14.57
N PRO A 172 11.72 4.51 -14.15
CA PRO A 172 11.97 5.39 -13.01
C PRO A 172 12.38 4.69 -11.71
N VAL A 173 11.77 3.54 -11.39
CA VAL A 173 12.06 2.82 -10.14
C VAL A 173 13.43 2.13 -10.22
N ASN A 174 13.72 1.44 -11.33
CA ASN A 174 15.02 0.81 -11.56
C ASN A 174 16.15 1.84 -11.57
N GLU A 175 15.92 3.03 -12.15
CA GLU A 175 16.87 4.15 -12.11
C GLU A 175 17.09 4.64 -10.67
N ALA A 176 16.02 4.82 -9.88
CA ALA A 176 16.11 5.28 -8.50
C ALA A 176 16.92 4.34 -7.60
N ILE A 177 16.86 3.02 -7.83
CA ILE A 177 17.65 2.04 -7.06
C ILE A 177 19.07 1.81 -7.59
N GLY A 178 19.49 2.53 -8.64
CA GLY A 178 20.81 2.38 -9.25
C GLY A 178 20.95 1.22 -10.25
N GLY A 179 19.83 0.67 -10.73
CA GLY A 179 19.78 -0.39 -11.73
C GLY A 179 19.74 -1.82 -11.15
N GLY A 180 19.61 -2.80 -12.04
CA GLY A 180 19.70 -4.23 -11.71
C GLY A 180 18.36 -4.92 -11.40
N LEU A 181 17.23 -4.19 -11.43
CA LEU A 181 15.90 -4.79 -11.35
C LEU A 181 15.52 -5.44 -12.69
N GLU A 182 15.32 -6.75 -12.67
CA GLU A 182 14.67 -7.48 -13.76
C GLU A 182 13.14 -7.40 -13.54
N VAL A 183 12.39 -6.94 -14.53
CA VAL A 183 10.92 -6.96 -14.46
C VAL A 183 10.43 -7.70 -15.68
N GLU A 184 9.29 -8.37 -15.64
CA GLU A 184 8.65 -8.88 -16.86
C GLU A 184 7.14 -8.81 -16.71
N PHE A 185 6.46 -8.51 -17.81
CA PHE A 185 5.01 -8.62 -17.86
C PHE A 185 4.59 -9.99 -18.39
N GLN A 186 3.66 -10.63 -17.67
CA GLN A 186 3.02 -11.88 -18.08
C GLN A 186 1.51 -11.68 -18.24
N PRO A 187 0.95 -11.89 -19.46
CA PRO A 187 -0.50 -11.94 -19.65
C PRO A 187 -1.12 -13.03 -18.77
N TRP A 188 -2.15 -12.66 -18.01
CA TRP A 188 -2.78 -13.57 -17.05
C TRP A 188 -4.25 -13.80 -17.41
N THR A 189 -4.49 -14.90 -18.12
CA THR A 189 -5.81 -15.29 -18.65
C THR A 189 -6.29 -16.66 -18.18
N SER A 190 -5.41 -17.44 -17.55
CA SER A 190 -5.66 -18.78 -17.00
C SER A 190 -4.84 -18.99 -15.74
N ASP A 191 -4.94 -20.19 -15.16
CA ASP A 191 -4.09 -20.60 -14.04
C ASP A 191 -2.60 -20.42 -14.39
N LEU A 192 -1.92 -19.63 -13.56
CA LEU A 192 -0.52 -19.29 -13.71
C LEU A 192 0.32 -20.16 -12.77
N ALA A 193 1.30 -20.87 -13.32
CA ALA A 193 2.35 -21.49 -12.54
C ALA A 193 3.29 -20.42 -11.96
N VAL A 194 3.68 -20.56 -10.70
CA VAL A 194 4.69 -19.69 -10.08
C VAL A 194 6.03 -19.89 -10.81
N PRO A 195 6.66 -18.82 -11.35
CA PRO A 195 7.93 -18.96 -12.05
C PRO A 195 9.05 -19.52 -11.16
N ASP A 196 9.93 -20.34 -11.75
CA ASP A 196 11.07 -20.94 -11.03
C ASP A 196 11.94 -19.87 -10.35
N GLY A 197 12.31 -20.12 -9.09
CA GLY A 197 13.12 -19.21 -8.27
C GLY A 197 12.36 -18.01 -7.71
N THR A 198 11.03 -18.01 -7.78
CA THR A 198 10.16 -17.05 -7.07
C THR A 198 10.09 -17.43 -5.59
N GLY A 199 10.47 -16.49 -4.71
CA GLY A 199 10.33 -16.65 -3.26
C GLY A 199 9.10 -15.93 -2.70
N ILE A 200 8.48 -15.04 -3.49
CA ILE A 200 7.44 -14.13 -3.03
C ILE A 200 6.27 -14.16 -4.02
N VAL A 201 5.07 -14.45 -3.55
CA VAL A 201 3.84 -14.38 -4.35
C VAL A 201 2.89 -13.39 -3.70
N VAL A 202 2.44 -12.37 -4.43
CA VAL A 202 1.54 -11.35 -3.89
C VAL A 202 0.28 -11.25 -4.73
N ASN A 203 -0.88 -11.51 -4.13
CA ASN A 203 -2.17 -11.11 -4.67
C ASN A 203 -2.46 -9.65 -4.33
N ALA A 204 -2.30 -8.77 -5.31
CA ALA A 204 -2.63 -7.35 -5.22
C ALA A 204 -3.88 -7.00 -6.04
N THR A 205 -4.77 -7.97 -6.25
CA THR A 205 -6.05 -7.79 -6.95
C THR A 205 -7.22 -7.63 -5.97
N SER A 206 -8.45 -7.57 -6.51
CA SER A 206 -9.69 -7.61 -5.73
C SER A 206 -10.32 -9.02 -5.67
N ILE A 207 -9.64 -10.06 -6.14
CA ILE A 207 -10.16 -11.44 -6.14
C ILE A 207 -10.15 -11.97 -4.70
N GLY A 208 -11.30 -12.46 -4.23
CA GLY A 208 -11.50 -12.88 -2.84
C GLY A 208 -12.03 -11.78 -1.91
N LEU A 209 -12.22 -10.55 -2.42
CA LEU A 209 -12.85 -9.45 -1.69
C LEU A 209 -14.38 -9.58 -1.71
N PHE A 210 -15.05 -9.15 -0.64
CA PHE A 210 -16.51 -9.00 -0.63
C PHE A 210 -17.01 -8.21 -1.86
N PRO A 211 -18.08 -8.64 -2.55
CA PRO A 211 -19.00 -9.71 -2.16
C PRO A 211 -18.59 -11.13 -2.58
N ASP A 212 -17.54 -11.30 -3.37
CA ASP A 212 -17.14 -12.59 -3.95
C ASP A 212 -15.97 -13.21 -3.17
N VAL A 213 -16.24 -13.55 -1.92
CA VAL A 213 -15.23 -13.97 -0.93
C VAL A 213 -14.63 -15.35 -1.19
N ASP A 214 -15.35 -16.20 -1.93
CA ASP A 214 -14.93 -17.55 -2.31
C ASP A 214 -14.19 -17.59 -3.65
N ALA A 215 -14.00 -16.42 -4.29
CA ALA A 215 -13.34 -16.34 -5.58
C ALA A 215 -11.90 -16.87 -5.50
N ARG A 216 -11.58 -17.80 -6.40
CA ARG A 216 -10.25 -18.37 -6.54
C ARG A 216 -9.37 -17.47 -7.42
N VAL A 217 -8.18 -17.14 -6.92
CA VAL A 217 -7.09 -16.57 -7.72
C VAL A 217 -6.64 -17.62 -8.73
N ALA A 218 -6.56 -17.27 -10.01
CA ALA A 218 -6.12 -18.16 -11.09
C ALA A 218 -4.61 -18.44 -11.03
N LEU A 219 -4.18 -19.11 -9.96
CA LEU A 219 -2.81 -19.52 -9.67
C LEU A 219 -2.80 -21.05 -9.55
N ASP A 220 -1.81 -21.69 -10.13
CA ASP A 220 -1.57 -23.12 -9.91
C ASP A 220 -0.95 -23.32 -8.52
N VAL A 221 -1.80 -23.60 -7.54
CA VAL A 221 -1.41 -23.80 -6.14
C VAL A 221 -0.46 -24.98 -5.95
N GLU A 222 -0.38 -25.91 -6.91
CA GLU A 222 0.57 -27.01 -6.85
C GLU A 222 2.01 -26.55 -7.04
N THR A 223 2.21 -25.35 -7.59
CA THR A 223 3.55 -24.75 -7.75
C THR A 223 4.01 -23.96 -6.52
N LEU A 224 3.15 -23.81 -5.51
CA LEU A 224 3.53 -23.22 -4.23
C LEU A 224 4.35 -24.22 -3.39
N THR A 225 5.46 -23.73 -2.85
CA THR A 225 6.39 -24.49 -2.00
C THR A 225 6.56 -23.82 -0.63
N SER A 226 6.96 -24.61 0.37
CA SER A 226 7.02 -24.16 1.77
C SER A 226 8.07 -23.08 2.07
N ASP A 227 9.01 -22.85 1.16
CA ASP A 227 10.01 -21.78 1.23
C ASP A 227 9.51 -20.44 0.68
N MET A 228 8.30 -20.40 0.09
CA MET A 228 7.70 -19.17 -0.40
C MET A 228 6.94 -18.40 0.70
N VAL A 229 6.94 -17.08 0.57
CA VAL A 229 6.02 -16.18 1.27
C VAL A 229 4.87 -15.81 0.32
N VAL A 230 3.64 -16.11 0.72
CA VAL A 230 2.42 -15.76 -0.02
C VAL A 230 1.68 -14.66 0.73
N ALA A 231 1.42 -13.55 0.04
CA ALA A 231 0.72 -12.43 0.62
C ALA A 231 -0.56 -12.09 -0.15
N ASP A 232 -1.59 -11.66 0.57
CA ASP A 232 -2.86 -11.23 -0.02
C ASP A 232 -3.27 -9.88 0.57
N VAL A 233 -3.52 -8.88 -0.30
CA VAL A 233 -3.87 -7.52 0.13
C VAL A 233 -5.33 -7.37 0.56
N ILE A 234 -6.14 -8.42 0.48
CA ILE A 234 -7.56 -8.38 0.85
C ILE A 234 -7.73 -8.37 2.38
N PRO A 235 -8.28 -7.30 2.97
CA PRO A 235 -8.47 -7.22 4.41
C PRO A 235 -9.79 -7.87 4.88
N ASN A 236 -10.75 -8.06 3.95
CA ASN A 236 -12.09 -8.54 4.29
C ASN A 236 -12.68 -9.49 3.22
N PRO A 237 -12.73 -10.80 3.49
CA PRO A 237 -12.19 -11.47 4.67
C PRO A 237 -10.66 -11.54 4.64
N PRO A 238 -9.99 -11.56 5.80
CA PRO A 238 -8.52 -11.65 5.84
C PRO A 238 -8.01 -13.04 5.42
N LYS A 239 -8.80 -14.10 5.66
CA LYS A 239 -8.49 -15.46 5.24
C LYS A 239 -9.12 -15.75 3.88
N THR A 240 -8.52 -15.20 2.83
CA THR A 240 -8.95 -15.48 1.44
C THR A 240 -8.65 -16.93 1.07
N ARG A 241 -9.21 -17.38 -0.06
CA ARG A 241 -8.92 -18.70 -0.60
C ARG A 241 -7.42 -18.91 -0.85
N LEU A 242 -6.72 -17.89 -1.38
CA LEU A 242 -5.28 -17.97 -1.61
C LEU A 242 -4.49 -18.17 -0.31
N VAL A 243 -4.84 -17.43 0.75
CA VAL A 243 -4.19 -17.58 2.07
C VAL A 243 -4.40 -18.99 2.62
N LEU A 244 -5.60 -19.55 2.47
CA LEU A 244 -5.90 -20.92 2.90
C LEU A 244 -5.10 -21.95 2.09
N ASP A 245 -5.15 -21.86 0.75
CA ASP A 245 -4.44 -22.79 -0.14
C ASP A 245 -2.91 -22.73 0.12
N ALA A 246 -2.34 -21.53 0.32
CA ALA A 246 -0.92 -21.36 0.65
C ALA A 246 -0.55 -21.94 2.02
N THR A 247 -1.44 -21.79 3.02
CA THR A 247 -1.25 -22.38 4.36
C THR A 247 -1.24 -23.91 4.28
N GLU A 248 -2.12 -24.51 3.46
CA GLU A 248 -2.14 -25.96 3.24
C GLU A 248 -0.86 -26.47 2.57
N ARG A 249 -0.22 -25.65 1.74
CA ARG A 249 1.11 -25.90 1.15
C ARG A 249 2.28 -25.57 2.08
N SER A 250 2.00 -25.21 3.33
CA SER A 250 3.00 -24.84 4.35
C SER A 250 3.84 -23.61 3.99
N CYS A 251 3.33 -22.72 3.14
CA CYS A 251 3.96 -21.42 2.88
C CYS A 251 3.85 -20.53 4.13
N GLN A 252 4.76 -19.55 4.24
CA GLN A 252 4.55 -18.42 5.14
C GLN A 252 3.51 -17.50 4.53
N VAL A 253 2.57 -16.97 5.33
CA VAL A 253 1.47 -16.16 4.81
C VAL A 253 1.40 -14.78 5.46
N ILE A 254 1.06 -13.77 4.66
CA ILE A 254 0.70 -12.41 5.11
C ILE A 254 -0.74 -12.15 4.64
N ASP A 255 -1.66 -11.96 5.59
CA ASP A 255 -3.02 -11.57 5.28
C ASP A 255 -3.18 -10.05 5.12
N GLY A 256 -4.34 -9.61 4.63
CA GLY A 256 -4.60 -8.20 4.39
C GLY A 256 -4.80 -7.35 5.65
N LEU A 257 -4.69 -7.90 6.86
CA LEU A 257 -4.71 -7.12 8.11
C LEU A 257 -3.32 -6.63 8.50
N GLY A 258 -2.28 -7.34 8.05
CA GLY A 258 -0.90 -6.94 8.30
C GLY A 258 -0.45 -5.75 7.43
N MET A 259 -1.19 -5.41 6.38
CA MET A 259 -0.82 -4.36 5.41
C MET A 259 -1.43 -3.00 5.74
#